data_AF-A0A256ZW53-F1
#
_entry.id   AF-A0A256ZW53-F1
#
_cell.length_a   1.000
_cell.length_b   1.000
_cell.length_c   1.000
_cell.angle_alpha   90.00
_cell.angle_beta   90.00
_cell.angle_gamma   90.00
#
_symmetry.space_group_name_H-M   'P 1'
#
loop_
_entity.id
_entity.type
_entity.pdbx_description
1 polymer ?
#
loop_
_entity_poly.entity_id
_entity_poly.type
_entity_poly.pdbx_seq_one_letter_code
_entity_poly.pdbx_strand_id
1 'polypeptide(L)'
;MKRVSWDEYFMNIARQVATRATCPRKRLGAIIVKDKRIIATGYNGSPPGMPHCDDVGCFIVPTVKRVDGKDIVKDHCIRTLHAEQNAIIQCAVHGVSCKGATMYSTINPCYTCAKMIVTAGIKRFVYSSKYFHDDGLDSKALALLKEAGIQVIHFEDELGENDKEAHKNDKKKNV
;
A
#
# COMPACT_ATOMS: atom_id res chain seq x y z
N MET A 1 -13.72 -6.70 -27.88
CA MET A 1 -13.00 -6.37 -26.62
C MET A 1 -11.88 -7.38 -26.40
N LYS A 2 -10.65 -6.92 -26.12
CA LYS A 2 -9.52 -7.78 -25.77
C LYS A 2 -9.64 -8.20 -24.31
N ARG A 3 -9.31 -9.46 -23.99
CA ARG A 3 -9.29 -9.96 -22.61
C ARG A 3 -8.24 -9.19 -21.81
N VAL A 4 -8.63 -8.63 -20.67
CA VAL A 4 -7.73 -7.91 -19.75
C VAL A 4 -6.62 -8.83 -19.23
N SER A 5 -5.44 -8.25 -18.98
CA SER A 5 -4.33 -9.00 -18.40
C SER A 5 -4.60 -9.35 -16.93
N TRP A 6 -3.87 -10.32 -16.39
CA TRP A 6 -4.01 -10.67 -14.97
C TRP A 6 -3.62 -9.52 -14.05
N ASP A 7 -2.53 -8.82 -14.35
CA ASP A 7 -2.08 -7.71 -13.51
C ASP A 7 -3.07 -6.55 -13.52
N GLU A 8 -3.62 -6.22 -14.68
CA GLU A 8 -4.67 -5.20 -14.80
C GLU A 8 -5.93 -5.59 -14.04
N TYR A 9 -6.40 -6.83 -14.20
CA TYR A 9 -7.56 -7.35 -13.47
C TYR A 9 -7.37 -7.24 -11.95
N PHE A 10 -6.24 -7.74 -11.44
CA PHE A 10 -5.96 -7.75 -10.01
C PHE A 10 -5.69 -6.36 -9.45
N MET A 11 -5.04 -5.47 -10.21
CA MET A 11 -4.84 -4.08 -9.80
C MET A 11 -6.17 -3.32 -9.74
N ASN A 12 -7.07 -3.53 -10.71
CA ASN A 12 -8.41 -2.94 -10.69
C ASN A 12 -9.23 -3.40 -9.47
N ILE A 13 -9.10 -4.66 -9.07
CA ILE A 13 -9.72 -5.14 -7.84
C ILE A 13 -9.07 -4.52 -6.59
N ALA A 14 -7.74 -4.37 -6.55
CA ALA A 14 -7.07 -3.67 -5.45
C ALA A 14 -7.56 -2.23 -5.31
N ARG A 15 -7.79 -1.52 -6.42
CA ARG A 15 -8.43 -0.19 -6.42
C ARG A 15 -9.86 -0.23 -5.91
N GLN A 16 -10.64 -1.23 -6.32
CA GLN A 16 -12.00 -1.40 -5.80
C GLN A 16 -11.99 -1.65 -4.28
N VAL A 17 -11.05 -2.44 -3.77
CA VAL A 17 -10.85 -2.65 -2.34
C VAL A 17 -10.49 -1.33 -1.64
N ALA A 18 -9.68 -0.49 -2.26
CA ALA A 18 -9.30 0.83 -1.73
C ALA A 18 -10.50 1.77 -1.51
N THR A 19 -11.62 1.59 -2.24
CA THR A 19 -12.84 2.41 -2.06
C THR A 19 -13.47 2.25 -0.67
N ARG A 20 -13.13 1.17 0.06
CA ARG A 20 -13.56 0.94 1.44
C ARG A 20 -12.59 1.48 2.50
N ALA A 21 -11.43 1.98 2.10
CA ALA A 21 -10.49 2.60 3.03
C ALA A 21 -11.17 3.72 3.80
N THR A 22 -10.73 3.97 5.04
CA THR A 22 -11.38 4.94 5.95
C THR A 22 -10.46 6.06 6.42
N CYS A 23 -9.35 6.30 5.69
CA CYS A 23 -8.41 7.37 5.99
C CYS A 23 -8.50 8.44 4.89
N PRO A 24 -8.88 9.68 5.21
CA PRO A 24 -9.02 10.73 4.20
C PRO A 24 -7.67 11.15 3.59
N ARG A 25 -6.54 10.88 4.28
CA ARG A 25 -5.20 11.21 3.76
C ARG A 25 -4.85 10.42 2.50
N LYS A 26 -5.19 9.13 2.47
CA LYS A 26 -5.02 8.21 1.33
C LYS A 26 -5.98 7.05 1.46
N ARG A 27 -6.68 6.72 0.37
CA ARG A 27 -7.53 5.53 0.25
C ARG A 27 -6.72 4.44 -0.47
N LEU A 28 -6.24 3.45 0.27
CA LEU A 28 -5.31 2.42 -0.21
C LEU A 28 -5.96 1.04 -0.15
N GLY A 29 -5.62 0.20 -1.12
CA GLY A 29 -6.08 -1.17 -1.21
C GLY A 29 -4.95 -2.12 -1.60
N ALA A 30 -5.03 -3.35 -1.10
CA ALA A 30 -4.10 -4.41 -1.41
C ALA A 30 -4.86 -5.74 -1.50
N ILE A 31 -4.39 -6.63 -2.35
CA ILE A 31 -4.90 -8.00 -2.44
C ILE A 31 -3.74 -8.98 -2.52
N ILE A 32 -3.96 -10.20 -2.02
CA ILE A 32 -3.02 -11.31 -2.11
C ILE A 32 -3.65 -12.37 -3.02
N VAL A 33 -2.89 -12.78 -4.02
CA VAL A 33 -3.31 -13.71 -5.07
C VAL A 33 -2.39 -14.92 -5.08
N LYS A 34 -2.97 -16.11 -5.09
CA LYS A 34 -2.27 -17.39 -5.21
C LYS A 34 -2.99 -18.24 -6.26
N ASP A 35 -2.23 -18.80 -7.20
CA ASP A 35 -2.77 -19.61 -8.30
C ASP A 35 -3.92 -18.92 -9.06
N LYS A 36 -3.77 -17.60 -9.30
CA LYS A 36 -4.78 -16.72 -9.95
C LYS A 36 -6.10 -16.62 -9.18
N ARG A 37 -6.12 -16.96 -7.90
CA ARG A 37 -7.27 -16.79 -6.99
C ARG A 37 -6.90 -15.79 -5.90
N ILE A 38 -7.83 -14.89 -5.59
CA ILE A 38 -7.67 -13.96 -4.47
C ILE A 38 -7.87 -14.75 -3.19
N ILE A 39 -6.89 -14.68 -2.29
CA ILE A 39 -6.92 -15.35 -0.99
C ILE A 39 -7.11 -14.37 0.17
N ALA A 40 -6.78 -13.09 -0.05
CA ALA A 40 -7.04 -12.02 0.90
C ALA A 40 -7.12 -10.66 0.22
N THR A 41 -7.76 -9.72 0.91
CA THR A 41 -7.91 -8.32 0.57
C THR A 41 -7.68 -7.47 1.81
N GLY A 42 -7.17 -6.27 1.66
CA GLY A 42 -7.03 -5.32 2.75
C GLY A 42 -7.10 -3.90 2.22
N TYR A 43 -7.71 -3.02 2.99
CA TYR A 43 -7.65 -1.58 2.79
C TYR A 43 -7.12 -0.92 4.05
N ASN A 44 -6.62 0.31 3.97
CA ASN A 44 -6.16 1.00 5.17
C ASN A 44 -7.34 1.52 6.00
N GLY A 45 -7.35 1.16 7.28
CA GLY A 45 -8.44 1.45 8.20
C GLY A 45 -8.12 1.06 9.64
N SER A 46 -8.94 1.51 10.58
CA SER A 46 -8.83 1.15 12.00
C SER A 46 -9.05 -0.36 12.21
N PRO A 47 -8.54 -0.93 13.32
CA PRO A 47 -8.92 -2.28 13.74
C PRO A 47 -10.45 -2.45 13.82
N PRO A 48 -10.99 -3.67 13.61
CA PRO A 48 -12.42 -3.93 13.74
C PRO A 48 -12.97 -3.49 15.11
N GLY A 49 -14.11 -2.80 15.09
CA GLY A 49 -14.76 -2.29 16.31
C GLY A 49 -14.20 -0.98 16.86
N MET A 50 -13.18 -0.39 16.22
CA MET A 50 -12.60 0.90 16.62
C MET A 50 -13.07 2.06 15.71
N PRO A 51 -13.15 3.30 16.22
CA PRO A 51 -13.52 4.46 15.40
C PRO A 51 -12.59 4.67 14.21
N HIS A 52 -13.15 5.04 13.06
CA HIS A 52 -12.38 5.31 11.85
C HIS A 52 -11.93 6.77 11.75
N CYS A 53 -10.92 7.06 10.91
CA CYS A 53 -10.49 8.45 10.71
C CYS A 53 -11.58 9.32 10.10
N ASP A 54 -12.50 8.75 9.33
CA ASP A 54 -13.67 9.46 8.79
C ASP A 54 -14.63 9.92 9.91
N ASP A 55 -14.67 9.21 11.04
CA ASP A 55 -15.59 9.50 12.15
C ASP A 55 -14.97 10.46 13.17
N VAL A 56 -13.71 10.21 13.55
CA VAL A 56 -13.05 10.87 14.69
C VAL A 56 -11.75 11.58 14.32
N GLY A 57 -11.46 11.70 13.03
CA GLY A 57 -10.23 12.29 12.53
C GLY A 57 -9.02 11.36 12.61
N CYS A 58 -7.98 11.73 11.87
CA CYS A 58 -6.71 11.00 11.86
C CYS A 58 -6.00 11.14 13.21
N PHE A 59 -5.45 10.05 13.74
CA PHE A 59 -4.52 10.11 14.87
C PHE A 59 -3.12 10.38 14.32
N ILE A 60 -2.71 11.65 14.29
CA ILE A 60 -1.42 12.06 13.76
C ILE A 60 -0.37 12.04 14.87
N VAL A 61 0.74 11.35 14.60
CA VAL A 61 1.95 11.42 15.42
C VAL A 61 3.09 11.97 14.56
N PRO A 62 3.72 13.09 14.97
CA PRO A 62 4.90 13.58 14.29
C PRO A 62 6.07 12.65 14.59
N THR A 63 6.71 12.17 13.54
CA THR A 63 7.98 11.43 13.64
C THR A 63 9.10 12.35 13.19
N VAL A 64 10.12 12.51 14.03
CA VAL A 64 11.34 13.26 13.68
C VAL A 64 12.40 12.26 13.27
N LYS A 65 12.99 12.49 12.10
CA LYS A 65 14.11 11.69 11.61
C LYS A 65 15.23 12.62 11.18
N ARG A 66 16.43 12.38 11.70
CA ARG A 66 17.61 13.13 11.30
C ARG A 66 18.24 12.50 10.07
N VAL A 67 18.30 13.26 8.97
CA VAL A 67 18.92 12.85 7.71
C VAL A 67 19.89 13.95 7.31
N ASP A 68 21.15 13.59 7.08
CA ASP A 68 22.23 14.52 6.72
C ASP A 68 22.31 15.75 7.65
N GLY A 69 22.14 15.51 8.95
CA GLY A 69 22.20 16.55 9.98
C GLY A 69 20.97 17.46 10.08
N LYS A 70 19.94 17.26 9.25
CA LYS A 70 18.68 17.99 9.29
C LYS A 70 17.56 17.13 9.88
N ASP A 71 16.73 17.74 10.72
CA ASP A 71 15.55 17.09 11.25
C ASP A 71 14.41 17.19 10.24
N ILE A 72 13.96 16.03 9.76
CA ILE A 72 12.78 15.89 8.91
C ILE A 72 11.62 15.47 9.80
N VAL A 73 10.66 16.38 10.00
CA VAL A 73 9.41 16.09 10.71
C VAL A 73 8.40 15.56 9.72
N LYS A 74 7.75 14.45 10.06
CA LYS A 74 6.73 13.84 9.21
C LYS A 74 5.57 13.29 10.00
N ASP A 75 4.39 13.72 9.60
CA ASP A 75 3.14 13.32 10.22
C ASP A 75 2.64 11.99 9.67
N HIS A 76 2.60 10.99 10.56
CA HIS A 76 2.06 9.68 10.26
C HIS A 76 0.74 9.47 11.00
N CYS A 77 -0.28 9.04 10.27
CA CYS A 77 -1.51 8.58 10.89
C CYS A 77 -1.30 7.17 11.44
N ILE A 78 -1.34 7.00 12.75
CA ILE A 78 -1.14 5.70 13.41
C ILE A 78 -2.45 4.98 13.74
N ARG A 79 -3.61 5.61 13.49
CA ARG A 79 -4.92 5.00 13.74
C ARG A 79 -5.18 3.77 12.86
N THR A 80 -4.68 3.82 11.63
CA THR A 80 -4.99 2.83 10.61
C THR A 80 -3.88 1.80 10.48
N LEU A 81 -4.26 0.53 10.37
CA LEU A 81 -3.41 -0.43 9.69
C LEU A 81 -3.34 -0.08 8.20
N HIS A 82 -2.22 -0.40 7.57
CA HIS A 82 -2.05 -0.27 6.14
C HIS A 82 -2.75 -1.42 5.40
N ALA A 83 -3.03 -1.19 4.12
CA ALA A 83 -3.75 -2.16 3.28
C ALA A 83 -3.03 -3.52 3.21
N GLU A 84 -1.71 -3.50 3.04
CA GLU A 84 -0.86 -4.70 2.97
C GLU A 84 -0.85 -5.47 4.29
N GLN A 85 -0.86 -4.75 5.42
CA GLN A 85 -0.93 -5.34 6.75
C GLN A 85 -2.27 -6.06 6.93
N ASN A 86 -3.37 -5.41 6.61
CA ASN A 86 -4.71 -5.99 6.71
C ASN A 86 -4.86 -7.23 5.81
N ALA A 87 -4.30 -7.21 4.59
CA ALA A 87 -4.34 -8.38 3.71
C ALA A 87 -3.55 -9.58 4.29
N ILE A 88 -2.36 -9.34 4.86
CA ILE A 88 -1.55 -10.38 5.51
C ILE A 88 -2.24 -10.91 6.78
N ILE A 89 -2.80 -10.02 7.60
CA ILE A 89 -3.52 -10.38 8.82
C ILE A 89 -4.75 -11.22 8.48
N GLN A 90 -5.49 -10.89 7.42
CA GLN A 90 -6.64 -11.69 6.99
C GLN A 90 -6.25 -13.13 6.65
N CYS A 91 -5.13 -13.32 5.94
CA CYS A 91 -4.58 -14.66 5.72
C CYS A 91 -4.29 -15.39 7.04
N ALA A 92 -3.66 -14.72 8.01
CA ALA A 92 -3.37 -15.32 9.32
C ALA A 92 -4.65 -15.70 10.10
N VAL A 93 -5.64 -14.82 10.13
CA VAL A 93 -6.94 -15.04 10.80
C VAL A 93 -7.68 -16.24 10.20
N HIS A 94 -7.62 -16.42 8.88
CA HIS A 94 -8.30 -17.51 8.19
C HIS A 94 -7.45 -18.79 8.02
N GLY A 95 -6.23 -18.82 8.56
CA GLY A 95 -5.34 -19.99 8.41
C GLY A 95 -4.88 -20.23 6.97
N VAL A 96 -4.85 -19.19 6.13
CA VAL A 96 -4.46 -19.27 4.72
C VAL A 96 -3.01 -18.82 4.56
N SER A 97 -2.19 -19.62 3.86
CA SER A 97 -0.79 -19.30 3.66
C SER A 97 -0.55 -18.28 2.54
N CYS A 98 0.11 -17.16 2.86
CA CYS A 98 0.65 -16.20 1.90
C CYS A 98 1.88 -16.71 1.12
N LYS A 99 2.49 -17.82 1.55
CA LYS A 99 3.76 -18.29 1.00
C LYS A 99 3.61 -18.62 -0.49
N GLY A 100 4.50 -18.05 -1.30
CA GLY A 100 4.51 -18.20 -2.76
C GLY A 100 3.51 -17.31 -3.49
N ALA A 101 2.74 -16.47 -2.79
CA ALA A 101 1.72 -15.63 -3.40
C ALA A 101 2.31 -14.38 -4.09
N THR A 102 1.45 -13.71 -4.84
CA THR A 102 1.66 -12.35 -5.36
C THR A 102 0.81 -11.37 -4.55
N MET A 103 1.38 -10.23 -4.14
CA MET A 103 0.61 -9.12 -3.59
C MET A 103 0.49 -7.99 -4.62
N TYR A 104 -0.71 -7.47 -4.79
CA TYR A 104 -1.00 -6.26 -5.53
C TYR A 104 -1.37 -5.16 -4.55
N SER A 105 -0.84 -3.95 -4.71
CA SER A 105 -1.12 -2.80 -3.85
C SER A 105 -1.34 -1.56 -4.70
N THR A 106 -2.25 -0.67 -4.31
CA THR A 106 -2.44 0.60 -5.01
C THR A 106 -1.25 1.55 -4.83
N ILE A 107 -0.31 1.22 -3.94
CA ILE A 107 0.88 2.02 -3.66
C ILE A 107 2.09 1.13 -3.32
N ASN A 108 3.31 1.61 -3.54
CA ASN A 108 4.50 0.93 -3.01
C ASN A 108 4.44 0.86 -1.47
N PRO A 109 5.09 -0.13 -0.86
CA PRO A 109 4.92 -0.38 0.56
C PRO A 109 5.82 0.56 1.36
N CYS A 110 5.36 0.91 2.57
CA CYS A 110 6.27 1.46 3.57
C CYS A 110 7.27 0.38 4.02
N TYR A 111 8.34 0.79 4.70
CA TYR A 111 9.38 -0.13 5.16
C TYR A 111 8.84 -1.26 6.07
N THR A 112 7.85 -0.96 6.93
CA THR A 112 7.20 -1.96 7.78
C THR A 112 6.43 -2.99 6.97
N CYS A 113 5.61 -2.54 6.01
CA CYS A 113 4.90 -3.44 5.08
C CYS A 113 5.88 -4.28 4.28
N ALA A 114 6.99 -3.71 3.79
CA ALA A 114 8.02 -4.46 3.06
C ALA A 114 8.62 -5.60 3.89
N LYS A 115 8.99 -5.36 5.16
CA LYS A 115 9.45 -6.42 6.07
C LYS A 115 8.42 -7.53 6.24
N MET A 116 7.14 -7.16 6.38
CA MET A 116 6.05 -8.13 6.53
C MET A 116 5.85 -8.95 5.26
N ILE A 117 5.91 -8.32 4.07
CA ILE A 117 5.79 -8.99 2.77
C ILE A 117 6.89 -10.05 2.61
N VAL A 118 8.14 -9.70 2.93
CA VAL A 118 9.28 -10.64 2.93
C VAL A 118 9.02 -11.80 3.87
N THR A 119 8.67 -11.50 5.12
CA THR A 119 8.49 -12.51 6.17
C THR A 119 7.30 -13.43 5.89
N ALA A 120 6.24 -12.91 5.27
CA ALA A 120 5.07 -13.70 4.87
C ALA A 120 5.34 -14.68 3.71
N GLY A 121 6.53 -14.62 3.10
CA GLY A 121 6.93 -15.51 2.01
C GLY A 121 6.27 -15.18 0.67
N ILE A 122 5.79 -13.94 0.49
CA ILE A 122 5.31 -13.44 -0.81
C ILE A 122 6.50 -13.39 -1.77
N LYS A 123 6.28 -13.77 -3.04
CA LYS A 123 7.34 -13.87 -4.06
C LYS A 123 7.28 -12.80 -5.13
N ARG A 124 6.15 -12.12 -5.24
CA ARG A 124 5.95 -11.05 -6.21
C ARG A 124 5.11 -9.94 -5.60
N PHE A 125 5.54 -8.70 -5.83
CA PHE A 125 4.87 -7.50 -5.36
C PHE A 125 4.65 -6.54 -6.54
N VAL A 126 3.40 -6.18 -6.79
CA VAL A 126 2.99 -5.30 -7.88
C VAL A 126 2.32 -4.07 -7.30
N TYR A 127 2.72 -2.88 -7.72
CA TYR A 127 2.11 -1.63 -7.24
C TYR A 127 1.76 -0.66 -8.36
N SER A 128 0.70 0.14 -8.23
CA SER A 128 0.30 1.10 -9.27
C SER A 128 0.91 2.49 -9.08
N SER A 129 0.97 2.99 -7.85
CA SER A 129 1.38 4.38 -7.58
C SER A 129 2.65 4.43 -6.72
N LYS A 130 3.52 5.40 -7.01
CA LYS A 130 4.67 5.71 -6.16
C LYS A 130 4.24 6.65 -5.03
N TYR A 131 4.42 6.20 -3.81
CA TYR A 131 4.64 7.05 -2.66
C TYR A 131 6.01 7.71 -2.85
N PHE A 132 6.04 9.02 -2.66
CA PHE A 132 7.29 9.78 -2.58
C PHE A 132 7.45 10.22 -1.13
N HIS A 133 8.38 9.59 -0.45
CA HIS A 133 8.95 10.05 0.79
C HIS A 133 10.23 10.82 0.45
N ASP A 134 10.28 12.09 0.84
CA ASP A 134 11.46 12.95 0.64
C ASP A 134 12.69 12.46 1.43
N ASP A 135 12.53 11.44 2.29
CA ASP A 135 13.59 10.81 3.10
C ASP A 135 14.18 9.53 2.48
N GLY A 136 13.77 9.18 1.25
CA GLY A 136 14.26 8.01 0.51
C GLY A 136 13.80 6.65 1.07
N LEU A 137 12.88 6.62 2.05
CA LEU A 137 12.45 5.38 2.68
C LEU A 137 11.68 4.46 1.73
N ASP A 138 10.97 5.02 0.75
CA ASP A 138 10.31 4.25 -0.32
C ASP A 138 11.34 3.45 -1.15
N SER A 139 12.45 4.10 -1.50
CA SER A 139 13.56 3.44 -2.20
C SER A 139 14.15 2.31 -1.36
N LYS A 140 14.29 2.50 -0.04
CA LYS A 140 14.76 1.46 0.89
C LYS A 140 13.78 0.30 1.03
N ALA A 141 12.48 0.57 1.07
CA ALA A 141 11.45 -0.47 1.13
C ALA A 141 11.45 -1.34 -0.14
N LEU A 142 11.52 -0.70 -1.31
CA LEU A 142 11.62 -1.41 -2.59
C LEU A 142 12.96 -2.16 -2.74
N ALA A 143 14.07 -1.58 -2.26
CA ALA A 143 15.37 -2.24 -2.22
C ALA A 143 15.33 -3.51 -1.36
N LEU A 144 14.76 -3.43 -0.15
CA LEU A 144 14.59 -4.58 0.74
C LEU A 144 13.84 -5.73 0.06
N LEU A 145 12.74 -5.44 -0.65
CA LEU A 145 12.00 -6.47 -1.38
C LEU A 145 12.88 -7.16 -2.44
N LYS A 146 13.63 -6.37 -3.22
CA LYS A 146 14.53 -6.89 -4.27
C LYS A 146 15.67 -7.72 -3.68
N GLU A 147 16.31 -7.25 -2.61
CA GLU A 147 17.37 -7.96 -1.88
C GLU A 147 16.88 -9.31 -1.34
N ALA A 148 15.63 -9.37 -0.87
CA ALA A 148 14.98 -10.60 -0.43
C ALA A 148 14.54 -11.54 -1.59
N GLY A 149 14.84 -11.19 -2.84
CA GLY A 149 14.49 -11.98 -4.02
C GLY A 149 13.01 -11.93 -4.40
N ILE A 150 12.29 -10.87 -4.00
CA ILE A 150 10.90 -10.64 -4.43
C ILE A 150 10.90 -9.95 -5.79
N GLN A 151 10.10 -10.45 -6.73
CA GLN A 151 9.88 -9.79 -8.00
C GLN A 151 9.02 -8.54 -7.77
N VAL A 152 9.61 -7.36 -7.96
CA VAL A 152 8.94 -6.05 -7.78
C VAL A 152 8.59 -5.44 -9.13
N ILE A 153 7.31 -5.13 -9.34
CA ILE A 153 6.81 -4.55 -10.58
C ILE A 153 6.04 -3.27 -10.28
N HIS A 154 6.40 -2.19 -10.97
CA HIS A 154 5.57 -0.99 -11.05
C HIS A 154 4.61 -1.18 -12.22
N PHE A 155 3.32 -1.26 -11.92
CA PHE A 155 2.25 -1.39 -12.89
C PHE A 155 1.81 0.00 -13.33
N GLU A 156 2.21 0.39 -14.54
CA GLU A 156 1.76 1.62 -15.18
C GLU A 156 0.55 1.31 -16.05
N ASP A 157 -0.58 1.95 -15.78
CA ASP A 157 -1.74 1.96 -16.65
C ASP A 157 -2.26 3.39 -16.86
N GLU A 158 -3.14 3.55 -17.84
CA GLU A 158 -3.73 4.84 -18.22
C GLU A 158 -4.49 5.50 -17.05
N LEU A 159 -5.03 4.72 -16.13
CA LEU A 159 -5.70 5.23 -14.92
C LEU A 159 -4.72 5.87 -13.92
N GLY A 160 -3.48 5.38 -13.86
CA GLY A 160 -2.42 5.95 -13.01
C GLY A 160 -1.91 7.32 -13.49
N GLU A 161 -2.20 7.74 -14.72
CA GLU A 161 -1.88 9.09 -15.20
C GLU A 161 -2.86 10.14 -14.66
N ASN A 162 -4.15 9.79 -14.57
CA ASN A 162 -5.18 10.68 -14.04
C ASN A 162 -4.96 11.00 -12.54
N ASP A 163 -4.46 10.05 -11.75
CA ASP A 163 -4.08 10.28 -10.34
C ASP A 163 -2.89 11.25 -10.21
N LYS A 164 -1.96 11.28 -11.18
CA LYS A 164 -0.84 12.25 -11.20
C LYS A 164 -1.33 13.67 -11.48
N GLU A 165 -2.38 13.84 -12.28
CA GLU A 165 -3.03 15.14 -12.53
C GLU A 165 -3.80 15.65 -11.32
N ALA A 166 -4.55 14.77 -10.63
CA ALA A 166 -5.24 15.13 -9.39
C ALA A 166 -4.26 15.62 -8.30
N HIS A 167 -3.12 14.94 -8.11
CA HIS A 167 -2.10 15.35 -7.14
C HIS A 167 -1.34 16.63 -7.51
N LYS A 168 -1.20 16.97 -8.80
CA LYS A 168 -0.64 18.27 -9.23
C LYS A 168 -1.59 19.43 -8.91
N ASN A 169 -2.90 19.20 -8.99
CA ASN A 169 -3.91 20.22 -8.70
C ASN A 169 -4.05 20.49 -7.20
N ASP A 170 -3.87 19.50 -6.32
CA ASP A 170 -3.87 19.70 -4.86
C ASP A 170 -2.64 20.47 -4.36
N LYS A 171 -1.46 20.30 -4.98
CA LYS A 171 -0.27 21.09 -4.64
C LYS A 171 -0.38 22.56 -5.06
N LYS A 172 -1.21 22.89 -6.05
CA LYS A 172 -1.44 24.27 -6.51
C LYS A 172 -2.46 25.04 -5.66
N LYS A 173 -3.26 24.36 -4.82
CA LYS A 173 -4.26 25.01 -3.95
C LYS A 173 -3.72 25.41 -2.57
N ASN A 174 -2.47 25.05 -2.25
CA ASN A 174 -1.79 25.36 -0.98
C ASN A 174 -0.56 26.27 -1.17
N VAL A 175 -0.54 27.10 -2.22
CA VAL A 175 0.43 28.19 -2.42
C VAL A 175 -0.31 29.50 -2.55
#